data_AF-A0A7W7MA02-F1
#
_entry.id   AF-A0A7W7MA02-F1
#
_cell.length_a   1.000
_cell.length_b   1.000
_cell.length_c   1.000
_cell.angle_alpha   90.00
_cell.angle_beta   90.00
_cell.angle_gamma   90.00
#
_symmetry.space_group_name_H-M   'P 1'
#
loop_
_entity.id
_entity.type
_entity.pdbx_description
1 polymer ?
#
loop_
_entity_poly.entity_id
_entity_poly.type
_entity_poly.pdbx_seq_one_letter_code
_entity_poly.pdbx_strand_id
1 'polypeptide(L)' 'MPRLTGVELCRTIRADPATATLPVSFVSGSLVLGNSRPVDAQATAILCKPFKPAELIACLDKALAAGHEPGQPPTQCP' A
#
# COMPACT_ATOMS: atom_id res chain seq x y z
N MET A 1 11.22 -6.27 -8.51
CA MET A 1 10.44 -6.90 -9.59
C MET A 1 10.88 -6.28 -10.91
N PRO A 2 11.45 -7.05 -11.86
CA PRO A 2 12.06 -6.48 -13.06
C PRO A 2 11.09 -6.18 -14.22
N ARG A 3 9.80 -6.52 -14.11
CA ARG A 3 8.82 -6.37 -15.22
C ARG A 3 7.55 -5.59 -14.90
N LEU A 4 7.21 -5.46 -13.62
CA LEU A 4 6.01 -4.79 -13.15
C LEU A 4 6.36 -4.02 -11.88
N THR A 5 5.99 -2.75 -11.84
CA THR A 5 6.13 -1.93 -10.64
C THR A 5 4.99 -2.23 -9.67
N GLY A 6 5.22 -2.02 -8.36
CA GLY A 6 4.13 -2.17 -7.37
C GLY A 6 2.95 -1.25 -7.65
N VAL A 7 3.19 -0.08 -8.26
CA VAL A 7 2.16 0.90 -8.65
C VAL A 7 1.26 0.35 -9.74
N GLU A 8 1.85 -0.21 -10.80
CA GLU A 8 1.08 -0.83 -11.89
C GLU A 8 0.28 -2.02 -11.37
N LEU A 9 0.88 -2.87 -10.53
CA LEU A 9 0.16 -3.98 -9.90
C LEU A 9 -1.05 -3.49 -9.08
N CYS A 10 -0.85 -2.46 -8.26
CA CYS A 10 -1.93 -1.89 -7.45
C CYS A 10 -3.05 -1.34 -8.35
N ARG A 11 -2.71 -0.63 -9.43
CA ARG A 11 -3.71 -0.17 -10.42
C ARG A 11 -4.47 -1.32 -11.08
N THR A 12 -3.80 -2.42 -11.42
CA THR A 12 -4.47 -3.60 -11.97
C THR A 12 -5.43 -4.23 -10.96
N ILE A 13 -5.05 -4.33 -9.69
CA ILE A 13 -5.95 -4.81 -8.61
C ILE A 13 -7.16 -3.87 -8.47
N ARG A 14 -6.95 -2.55 -8.51
CA ARG A 14 -8.04 -1.57 -8.39
C ARG A 14 -9.00 -1.57 -9.59
N ALA A 15 -8.53 -1.96 -10.77
CA ALA A 15 -9.34 -1.98 -11.99
C ALA A 15 -10.35 -3.15 -12.04
N ASP A 16 -10.14 -4.21 -11.26
CA ASP A 16 -11.04 -5.35 -11.20
C ASP A 16 -12.04 -5.18 -10.03
N PRO A 17 -13.36 -5.07 -10.29
CA PRO A 17 -14.38 -4.93 -9.23
C PRO A 17 -14.34 -6.02 -8.16
N ALA A 18 -13.88 -7.23 -8.50
CA ALA A 18 -13.78 -8.34 -7.55
C ALA A 18 -12.63 -8.16 -6.56
N THR A 19 -11.62 -7.35 -6.89
CA THR A 19 -10.42 -7.13 -6.06
C THR A 19 -10.19 -5.67 -5.66
N ALA A 20 -11.03 -4.77 -6.16
CA ALA A 20 -10.91 -3.33 -5.95
C ALA A 20 -10.89 -2.91 -4.47
N THR A 21 -11.56 -3.65 -3.59
CA THR A 21 -11.65 -3.38 -2.15
C THR A 21 -10.61 -4.11 -1.31
N LEU A 22 -9.70 -4.89 -1.92
CA LEU A 22 -8.66 -5.60 -1.17
C LEU A 22 -7.65 -4.61 -0.56
N PRO A 23 -7.26 -4.76 0.71
CA PRO A 23 -6.19 -3.96 1.29
C PRO A 23 -4.85 -4.21 0.59
N VAL A 24 -4.17 -3.16 0.12
CA VAL A 24 -2.85 -3.25 -0.52
C VAL A 24 -1.86 -2.38 0.24
N SER A 25 -0.79 -2.98 0.77
CA SER A 25 0.28 -2.28 1.47
C SER A 25 1.55 -2.21 0.62
N PHE A 26 2.10 -1.01 0.45
CA PHE A 26 3.39 -0.80 -0.21
C PHE A 26 4.53 -0.91 0.77
N VAL A 27 5.50 -1.74 0.42
CA VAL A 27 6.72 -1.90 1.21
C VAL A 27 7.93 -1.48 0.39
N SER A 28 8.57 -0.36 0.72
CA SER A 28 9.64 0.21 -0.11
C SER A 28 10.77 0.81 0.72
N GLY A 29 12.01 0.57 0.29
CA GLY A 29 13.21 1.18 0.89
C GLY A 29 13.69 2.44 0.19
N SER A 30 12.94 2.93 -0.80
CA SER A 30 13.33 4.08 -1.63
C SER A 30 12.19 5.08 -1.78
N LEU A 31 11.14 4.93 -0.96
CA LEU A 31 10.01 5.83 -0.97
C LEU A 31 10.37 7.07 -0.15
N VAL A 32 10.65 8.16 -0.86
CA VAL A 32 10.88 9.47 -0.25
C VAL A 32 9.54 10.00 0.25
N LEU A 33 9.50 10.54 1.47
CA LEU A 33 8.37 11.31 2.00
C LEU A 33 7.94 12.38 0.98
N GLY A 34 6.66 12.39 0.60
CA GLY A 34 6.13 13.29 -0.45
C GLY A 34 6.08 12.71 -1.86
N ASN A 35 6.46 11.45 -2.05
CA ASN A 35 6.25 10.76 -3.32
C ASN A 35 4.75 10.46 -3.54
N SER A 36 4.14 11.05 -4.57
CA SER A 36 2.70 10.87 -4.87
C SER A 36 2.33 9.46 -5.32
N ARG A 37 3.31 8.68 -5.80
CA ARG A 37 3.07 7.35 -6.42
C ARG A 37 2.17 6.38 -5.63
N PRO A 38 2.27 6.22 -4.30
CA PRO A 38 1.36 5.36 -3.54
C PRO A 38 -0.04 5.95 -3.38
N VAL A 39 -0.15 7.28 -3.33
CA VAL A 39 -1.42 8.00 -3.31
C VAL A 39 -2.12 7.83 -4.66
N ASP A 40 -1.38 8.04 -5.76
CA ASP A 40 -1.83 7.85 -7.14
C ASP A 40 -2.20 6.38 -7.46
N ALA A 41 -1.74 5.44 -6.63
CA ALA A 41 -2.04 4.01 -6.74
C ALA A 41 -3.22 3.58 -5.85
N GLN A 42 -3.75 4.47 -5.01
CA GLN A 42 -4.76 4.16 -3.98
C GLN A 42 -4.31 3.00 -3.08
N ALA A 43 -3.07 3.08 -2.60
CA ALA A 43 -2.57 2.18 -1.58
C ALA A 43 -3.37 2.32 -0.28
N THR A 44 -3.56 1.21 0.44
CA THR A 44 -4.17 1.23 1.78
C THR A 44 -3.18 1.66 2.84
N ALA A 45 -1.94 1.15 2.74
CA ALA A 45 -0.90 1.45 3.70
C ALA A 45 0.49 1.54 3.02
N ILE A 46 1.41 2.24 3.68
CA ILE A 46 2.81 2.36 3.24
C ILE A 46 3.70 2.05 4.43
N LEU A 47 4.66 1.15 4.23
CA LEU A 47 5.71 0.81 5.18
C LEU A 47 7.08 1.05 4.55
N CYS A 48 7.88 1.90 5.19
CA CYS A 48 9.23 2.22 4.74
C CYS A 48 10.24 1.19 5.25
N LYS A 49 11.23 0.83 4.43
CA LYS A 49 12.37 0.04 4.90
C LYS A 49 13.47 0.97 5.42
N PRO A 50 14.30 0.51 6.38
CA PRO A 50 14.18 -0.76 7.10
C PRO A 50 13.05 -0.72 8.15
N PHE A 51 12.39 -1.85 8.35
CA PHE A 51 11.38 -2.05 9.40
C PHE A 51 11.65 -3.35 10.15
N LYS A 52 11.14 -3.45 11.37
CA LYS A 52 11.14 -4.63 12.22
C LYS A 52 9.91 -5.50 11.91
N PRO A 53 9.99 -6.82 12.12
CA PRO A 53 8.83 -7.71 11.92
C PRO A 53 7.56 -7.26 12.65
N ALA A 54 7.69 -6.72 13.87
CA ALA A 54 6.56 -6.21 14.65
C ALA A 54 5.88 -4.99 14.00
N GLU A 55 6.64 -4.13 13.31
CA GLU A 55 6.11 -2.96 12.60
C GLU A 55 5.30 -3.41 11.37
N LEU A 56 5.75 -4.45 10.66
CA LEU A 56 5.00 -5.06 9.57
C LEU A 56 3.68 -5.65 10.05
N ILE A 57 3.70 -6.44 11.12
CA ILE A 57 2.47 -7.05 11.67
C ILE A 57 1.48 -5.95 12.07
N ALA A 58 1.92 -4.95 12.83
CA ALA A 58 1.06 -3.84 13.23
C ALA A 58 0.50 -3.05 12.04
N CYS A 59 1.28 -2.91 10.96
CA CYS A 59 0.83 -2.27 9.72
C CYS A 59 -0.27 -3.08 9.02
N LEU A 60 -0.10 -4.41 8.96
CA LEU A 60 -1.08 -5.32 8.36
C LEU A 60 -2.37 -5.37 9.19
N ASP A 61 -2.28 -5.45 10.52
CA ASP A 61 -3.44 -5.44 11.40
C ASP A 61 -4.29 -4.18 11.21
N LYS A 62 -3.64 -3.01 11.12
CA LYS A 62 -4.32 -1.74 10.82
C LYS A 62 -4.96 -1.74 9.44
N ALA A 63 -4.26 -2.23 8.41
CA ALA A 63 -4.80 -2.28 7.05
C ALA A 63 -5.98 -3.25 6.90
N LEU A 64 -5.95 -4.38 7.61
CA LEU A 64 -7.02 -5.36 7.63
C LEU A 64 -8.24 -4.86 8.42
N ALA A 65 -8.02 -4.19 9.55
CA ALA A 65 -9.09 -3.63 10.37
C ALA A 65 -9.79 -2.44 9.68
N ALA A 66 -9.05 -1.59 8.98
CA ALA A 66 -9.60 -0.44 8.27
C ALA A 66 -10.22 -0.82 6.92
N GLY A 67 -9.74 -1.89 6.27
CA GLY A 67 -10.14 -2.25 4.92
C GLY A 67 -9.57 -1.28 3.86
N HIS A 68 -10.17 -1.29 2.66
CA HIS A 68 -9.87 -0.31 1.63
C HIS A 68 -11.16 0.28 1.04
N GLU A 69 -11.29 1.59 1.14
CA GLU A 69 -12.32 2.38 0.49
C GLU A 69 -11.71 3.23 -0.65
N PRO A 70 -12.33 3.27 -1.84
CA PRO A 70 -11.85 4.08 -2.94
C PRO A 70 -11.72 5.56 -2.56
N GLY A 71 -10.54 6.14 -2.79
CA GLY A 71 -10.26 7.55 -2.50
C GLY A 71 -9.76 7.84 -1.09
N GLN A 72 -9.66 6.82 -0.22
CA GLN A 72 -9.04 6.98 1.09
C GLN A 72 -7.51 7.20 0.96
N PRO A 73 -6.92 8.17 1.68
CA PRO A 73 -5.48 8.33 1.70
C PRO A 73 -4.78 7.10 2.32
N PRO A 74 -3.58 6.72 1.84
CA PRO A 74 -2.83 5.63 2.42
C PRO A 74 -2.44 5.93 3.86
N THR A 75 -2.62 4.96 4.75
CA THR A 75 -2.12 5.03 6.12
C THR A 75 -0.61 4.85 6.12
N GLN A 76 0.12 5.82 6.67
CA GLN A 76 1.56 5.66 6.84
C GLN A 76 1.85 4.85 8.11
N CYS A 77 2.46 3.70 7.94
CA CYS A 77 2.92 2.86 9.03
C CYS A 77 4.28 3.36 9.56
N PRO A 78 4.54 3.20 10.87
CA PRO A 78 5.79 3.62 11.49
C PRO A 78 7.00 2.85 10.93
#